data_AF-A0AB74H817-F1
#
_entry.id   AF-A0AB74H817-F1
#
_cell.length_a   1.000
_cell.length_b   1.000
_cell.length_c   1.000
_cell.angle_alpha   90.00
_cell.angle_beta   90.00
_cell.angle_gamma   90.00
#
_symmetry.space_group_name_H-M   'P 1'
#
loop_
_entity.id
_entity.type
_entity.pdbx_description
1 polymer ?
#
loop_
_entity_poly.entity_id
_entity_poly.type
_entity_poly.pdbx_seq_one_letter_code
_entity_poly.pdbx_strand_id
1 'polypeptide(L)'
;MDKGERMMMTKETLAHYQKKIEQESEKKQSLDEHSWHVACFSRQEASIIGQGDVLFLIGLYHDLGKADRAFQDKLLNNPNRHVDHSYAGAKYLCSIIGPHLKSRGVDKGERMTFNEMVGYVISAHHGMYDFCYCSDDAEYYSFNKFKNRINRDLDDYHYHEDIKGYAIKLEEKLCDYGYKDLRELIDKAFDNYQQAMSSLNWQDNSEWDYYQSCMVRLYLSLLKNADILDTVNAYGLKISPMDKTERSSLKHSYLAAIEQKYASFGRPNNQLNTIRTEIAERVKERGKRDSKGIYRLDLPTGAGKTNLSMRYAFHQLVHQDKSRFFYITPFLSVLEQNASEIRKVTGDLGVLEHHSNMVKQANEDDDKDSLLSAYLIDSWDSQVVLTSMVQFFQTLFKTKSANLRRFSSLINSVVILDEVQSLPIEVTTLFNLTMNFFNKVMDTTIVLCTATQPAYDSSEIDHRICYGGNLGELAEIVD
;
A
#
# COMPACT_ATOMS: atom_id res chain seq x y z
N MET A 1 -21.80 -58.06 -4.00
CA MET A 1 -21.43 -57.36 -2.74
C MET A 1 -20.28 -56.43 -3.10
N ASP A 2 -20.64 -55.18 -3.34
CA ASP A 2 -19.88 -54.23 -4.14
C ASP A 2 -18.85 -53.48 -3.27
N LYS A 3 -17.63 -53.35 -3.78
CA LYS A 3 -16.50 -52.62 -3.18
C LYS A 3 -16.46 -51.19 -3.75
N GLY A 4 -17.62 -50.53 -3.75
CA GLY A 4 -17.82 -49.24 -4.44
C GLY A 4 -18.10 -48.04 -3.54
N GLU A 5 -18.28 -48.22 -2.23
CA GLU A 5 -18.73 -47.13 -1.34
C GLU A 5 -17.97 -47.14 -0.01
N ARG A 6 -16.82 -46.45 0.05
CA ARG A 6 -16.31 -45.73 1.23
C ARG A 6 -14.89 -45.22 1.01
N MET A 7 -14.79 -44.02 0.41
CA MET A 7 -13.89 -42.93 0.80
C MET A 7 -13.98 -41.80 -0.23
N MET A 8 -15.14 -41.13 -0.32
CA MET A 8 -15.13 -39.72 -0.69
C MET A 8 -14.64 -38.95 0.55
N MET A 9 -13.32 -38.93 0.77
CA MET A 9 -12.76 -37.78 1.48
C MET A 9 -13.05 -36.59 0.57
N THR A 10 -13.86 -35.64 1.02
CA THR A 10 -13.95 -34.32 0.40
C THR A 10 -12.53 -33.80 0.22
N LYS A 11 -12.02 -33.82 -1.02
CA LYS A 11 -10.66 -33.34 -1.31
C LYS A 11 -10.60 -31.89 -0.89
N GLU A 12 -9.68 -31.59 0.01
CA GLU A 12 -9.38 -30.23 0.44
C GLU A 12 -8.94 -29.39 -0.77
N THR A 13 -9.62 -28.28 -1.04
CA THR A 13 -9.24 -27.32 -2.08
C THR A 13 -8.05 -26.50 -1.61
N LEU A 14 -6.95 -26.52 -2.37
CA LEU A 14 -5.69 -25.89 -1.97
C LEU A 14 -5.48 -24.54 -2.68
N ALA A 15 -4.89 -23.59 -1.96
CA ALA A 15 -4.34 -22.36 -2.55
C ALA A 15 -2.85 -22.53 -2.92
N HIS A 16 -2.08 -23.20 -2.05
CA HIS A 16 -0.64 -23.41 -2.21
C HIS A 16 -0.29 -24.86 -1.91
N TYR A 17 0.64 -25.39 -2.70
CA TYR A 17 1.14 -26.76 -2.56
C TYR A 17 2.61 -26.82 -2.98
N GLN A 18 3.47 -27.28 -2.08
CA GLN A 18 4.87 -27.61 -2.39
C GLN A 18 5.09 -29.10 -2.15
N LYS A 19 5.42 -29.80 -3.24
CA LYS A 19 5.70 -31.23 -3.20
C LYS A 19 6.98 -31.48 -2.39
N LYS A 20 6.94 -32.55 -1.59
CA LYS A 20 8.07 -33.04 -0.80
C LYS A 20 9.33 -33.23 -1.65
N ILE A 21 10.43 -32.57 -1.26
CA ILE A 21 11.79 -32.87 -1.72
C ILE A 21 12.54 -33.50 -0.52
N GLU A 22 13.51 -34.37 -0.78
CA GLU A 22 14.10 -35.41 0.10
C GLU A 22 14.50 -35.02 1.55
N GLN A 23 14.40 -33.75 1.97
CA GLN A 23 14.65 -33.27 3.34
C GLN A 23 13.59 -32.31 3.94
N GLU A 24 12.56 -31.90 3.19
CA GLU A 24 11.50 -31.01 3.71
C GLU A 24 10.16 -31.75 3.85
N SER A 25 9.31 -31.29 4.77
CA SER A 25 7.93 -31.75 4.88
C SER A 25 7.07 -31.18 3.75
N GLU A 26 6.00 -31.88 3.41
CA GLU A 26 4.97 -31.37 2.50
C GLU A 26 4.34 -30.10 3.09
N LYS A 27 4.35 -29.00 2.33
CA LYS A 27 3.73 -27.73 2.74
C LYS A 27 2.50 -27.49 1.88
N LYS A 28 1.34 -27.39 2.53
CA LYS A 28 0.06 -27.13 1.89
C LYS A 28 -0.72 -26.10 2.68
N GLN A 29 -1.50 -25.30 1.97
CA GLN A 29 -2.44 -24.36 2.57
C GLN A 29 -3.78 -24.47 1.84
N SER A 30 -4.86 -24.57 2.61
CA SER A 30 -6.20 -24.61 2.04
C SER A 30 -6.57 -23.25 1.43
N LEU A 31 -7.42 -23.27 0.40
CA LEU A 31 -7.95 -22.05 -0.19
C LEU A 31 -8.82 -21.25 0.80
N ASP A 32 -9.42 -21.93 1.78
CA ASP A 32 -10.27 -21.31 2.80
C ASP A 32 -9.39 -20.47 3.73
N GLU A 33 -8.37 -21.09 4.33
CA GLU A 33 -7.40 -20.39 5.19
C GLU A 33 -6.75 -19.21 4.48
N HIS A 34 -6.25 -19.41 3.26
CA HIS A 34 -5.61 -18.36 2.48
C HIS A 34 -6.56 -17.16 2.22
N SER A 35 -7.77 -17.42 1.75
CA SER A 35 -8.73 -16.36 1.42
C SER A 35 -9.11 -15.54 2.66
N TRP A 36 -9.32 -16.19 3.81
CA TRP A 36 -9.65 -15.49 5.06
C TRP A 36 -8.44 -14.75 5.65
N HIS A 37 -7.23 -15.32 5.58
CA HIS A 37 -6.01 -14.65 6.03
C HIS A 37 -5.75 -13.38 5.23
N VAL A 38 -5.79 -13.47 3.89
CA VAL A 38 -5.59 -12.32 3.01
C VAL A 38 -6.66 -11.26 3.25
N ALA A 39 -7.94 -11.65 3.35
CA ALA A 39 -9.02 -10.72 3.68
C ALA A 39 -8.79 -9.99 5.02
N CYS A 40 -8.37 -10.72 6.06
CA CYS A 40 -8.14 -10.15 7.38
C CYS A 40 -6.92 -9.23 7.41
N PHE A 41 -5.80 -9.64 6.80
CA PHE A 41 -4.59 -8.83 6.73
C PHE A 41 -4.81 -7.56 5.91
N SER A 42 -5.44 -7.67 4.74
CA SER A 42 -5.77 -6.48 3.93
C SER A 42 -6.73 -5.55 4.67
N ARG A 43 -7.76 -6.07 5.36
CA ARG A 43 -8.65 -5.26 6.20
C ARG A 43 -7.89 -4.52 7.28
N GLN A 44 -7.03 -5.22 8.02
CA GLN A 44 -6.28 -4.65 9.14
C GLN A 44 -5.40 -3.49 8.69
N GLU A 45 -4.62 -3.66 7.63
CA GLU A 45 -3.72 -2.61 7.12
C GLU A 45 -4.51 -1.41 6.55
N ALA A 46 -5.65 -1.65 5.92
CA ALA A 46 -6.48 -0.60 5.32
C ALA A 46 -7.40 0.13 6.32
N SER A 47 -7.59 -0.41 7.52
CA SER A 47 -8.55 0.13 8.51
C SER A 47 -8.21 1.55 8.97
N ILE A 48 -6.92 1.90 9.02
CA ILE A 48 -6.47 3.23 9.48
C ILE A 48 -6.90 4.38 8.56
N ILE A 49 -7.20 4.07 7.29
CA ILE A 49 -7.72 5.01 6.29
C ILE A 49 -9.20 4.76 5.96
N GLY A 50 -9.89 3.95 6.77
CA GLY A 50 -11.31 3.65 6.57
C GLY A 50 -11.60 2.81 5.32
N GLN A 51 -10.63 2.06 4.80
CA GLN A 51 -10.79 1.22 3.61
C GLN A 51 -10.80 -0.29 3.94
N GLY A 52 -11.11 -0.64 5.19
CA GLY A 52 -11.04 -2.02 5.68
C GLY A 52 -12.02 -2.97 5.00
N ASP A 53 -13.28 -2.58 4.83
CA ASP A 53 -14.34 -3.45 4.31
C ASP A 53 -14.17 -3.73 2.82
N VAL A 54 -13.76 -2.72 2.04
CA VAL A 54 -13.48 -2.89 0.60
C VAL A 54 -12.27 -3.80 0.37
N LEU A 55 -11.22 -3.68 1.18
CA LEU A 55 -10.09 -4.59 1.11
C LEU A 55 -10.40 -5.99 1.64
N PHE A 56 -11.30 -6.12 2.61
CA PHE A 56 -11.81 -7.43 3.04
C PHE A 56 -12.55 -8.13 1.90
N LEU A 57 -13.47 -7.44 1.23
CA LEU A 57 -14.20 -7.94 0.06
C LEU A 57 -13.25 -8.36 -1.06
N ILE A 58 -12.29 -7.48 -1.42
CA ILE A 58 -11.31 -7.78 -2.46
C ILE A 58 -10.46 -9.00 -2.07
N GLY A 59 -9.91 -9.03 -0.86
CA GLY A 59 -9.04 -10.11 -0.37
C GLY A 59 -9.75 -11.46 -0.29
N LEU A 60 -11.01 -11.50 0.17
CA LEU A 60 -11.76 -12.74 0.31
C LEU A 60 -12.04 -13.43 -1.03
N TYR A 61 -12.21 -12.64 -2.09
CA TYR A 61 -12.58 -13.16 -3.42
C TYR A 61 -11.44 -13.13 -4.44
N HIS A 62 -10.26 -12.61 -4.11
CA HIS A 62 -9.20 -12.35 -5.10
C HIS A 62 -8.77 -13.62 -5.86
N ASP A 63 -8.72 -14.75 -5.15
CA ASP A 63 -8.19 -16.02 -5.62
C ASP A 63 -9.25 -17.12 -5.79
N LEU A 64 -10.53 -16.72 -5.88
CA LEU A 64 -11.65 -17.65 -6.01
C LEU A 64 -11.47 -18.63 -7.19
N GLY A 65 -10.77 -18.22 -8.25
CA GLY A 65 -10.47 -19.07 -9.41
C GLY A 65 -9.64 -20.31 -9.10
N LYS A 66 -8.92 -20.35 -7.97
CA LYS A 66 -8.18 -21.54 -7.53
C LYS A 66 -9.12 -22.71 -7.18
N ALA A 67 -10.40 -22.46 -6.92
CA ALA A 67 -11.38 -23.51 -6.64
C ALA A 67 -11.68 -24.41 -7.86
N ASP A 68 -11.41 -23.93 -9.08
CA ASP A 68 -11.64 -24.72 -10.29
C ASP A 68 -10.80 -26.00 -10.33
N ARG A 69 -11.43 -27.11 -10.70
CA ARG A 69 -10.76 -28.42 -10.76
C ARG A 69 -9.56 -28.48 -11.71
N ALA A 70 -9.51 -27.69 -12.79
CA ALA A 70 -8.35 -27.63 -13.67
C ALA A 70 -7.16 -26.93 -12.98
N PHE A 71 -7.44 -25.96 -12.11
CA PHE A 71 -6.40 -25.36 -11.27
C PHE A 71 -5.91 -26.34 -10.19
N GLN A 72 -6.83 -27.08 -9.54
CA GLN A 72 -6.44 -28.12 -8.59
C GLN A 72 -5.61 -29.23 -9.25
N ASP A 73 -5.95 -29.64 -10.47
CA ASP A 73 -5.15 -30.59 -11.26
C ASP A 73 -3.76 -30.02 -11.62
N LYS A 74 -3.68 -28.74 -11.99
CA LYS A 74 -2.42 -28.04 -12.19
C LYS A 74 -1.54 -28.10 -10.93
N LEU A 75 -2.10 -27.80 -9.76
CA LEU A 75 -1.34 -27.81 -8.49
C LEU A 75 -0.80 -29.20 -8.13
N LEU A 76 -1.62 -30.24 -8.29
CA LEU A 76 -1.33 -31.57 -7.77
C LEU A 76 -0.59 -32.48 -8.76
N ASN A 77 -0.95 -32.41 -10.04
CA ASN A 77 -0.53 -33.38 -11.04
C ASN A 77 0.24 -32.75 -12.21
N ASN A 78 -0.17 -31.56 -12.66
CA ASN A 78 0.29 -30.95 -13.92
C ASN A 78 0.82 -29.51 -13.71
N PRO A 79 1.96 -29.31 -13.00
CA PRO A 79 2.43 -27.98 -12.62
C PRO A 79 2.74 -27.05 -13.80
N ASN A 80 3.04 -27.62 -14.98
CA ASN A 80 3.33 -26.87 -16.20
C ASN A 80 2.08 -26.41 -16.97
N ARG A 81 0.87 -26.84 -16.55
CA ARG A 81 -0.38 -26.46 -17.21
C ARG A 81 -0.69 -24.99 -16.92
N HIS A 82 -0.95 -24.20 -17.96
CA HIS A 82 -1.45 -22.84 -17.79
C HIS A 82 -2.97 -22.86 -17.53
N VAL A 83 -3.39 -22.26 -16.42
CA VAL A 83 -4.79 -22.06 -16.02
C VAL A 83 -4.89 -20.64 -15.47
N ASP A 84 -5.80 -19.82 -16.00
CA ASP A 84 -5.77 -18.38 -15.72
C ASP A 84 -6.15 -18.03 -14.27
N HIS A 85 -7.15 -18.56 -13.57
CA HIS A 85 -7.62 -18.25 -12.20
C HIS A 85 -7.86 -16.78 -11.75
N SER A 86 -7.15 -15.79 -12.28
CA SER A 86 -7.07 -14.44 -11.72
C SER A 86 -8.37 -13.64 -11.73
N TYR A 87 -9.31 -13.97 -12.61
CA TYR A 87 -10.51 -13.16 -12.87
C TYR A 87 -11.83 -13.77 -12.39
N ALA A 88 -11.84 -15.01 -11.89
CA ALA A 88 -13.08 -15.70 -11.52
C ALA A 88 -13.82 -14.98 -10.38
N GLY A 89 -13.07 -14.51 -9.37
CA GLY A 89 -13.60 -13.70 -8.26
C GLY A 89 -14.13 -12.34 -8.72
N ALA A 90 -13.39 -11.68 -9.63
CA ALA A 90 -13.84 -10.42 -10.23
C ALA A 90 -15.19 -10.61 -10.94
N LYS A 91 -15.33 -11.65 -11.77
CA LYS A 91 -16.59 -11.94 -12.47
C LYS A 91 -17.74 -12.24 -11.50
N TYR A 92 -17.47 -13.02 -10.45
CA TYR A 92 -18.45 -13.32 -9.41
C TYR A 92 -18.99 -12.04 -8.76
N LEU A 93 -18.11 -11.21 -8.21
CA LEU A 93 -18.51 -9.97 -7.56
C LEU A 93 -19.16 -8.99 -8.53
N CYS A 94 -18.65 -8.87 -9.76
CA CYS A 94 -19.23 -7.95 -10.74
C CYS A 94 -20.67 -8.26 -11.10
N SER A 95 -21.06 -9.54 -11.08
CA SER A 95 -22.44 -9.97 -11.31
C SER A 95 -23.39 -9.62 -10.17
N ILE A 96 -22.88 -9.30 -8.98
CA ILE A 96 -23.65 -9.05 -7.76
C ILE A 96 -23.65 -7.56 -7.40
N ILE A 97 -22.47 -6.90 -7.39
CA ILE A 97 -22.29 -5.50 -6.99
C ILE A 97 -23.19 -4.58 -7.83
N GLY A 98 -23.12 -4.70 -9.16
CA GLY A 98 -23.86 -3.82 -10.07
C GLY A 98 -25.39 -3.84 -9.84
N PRO A 99 -26.04 -5.02 -9.84
CA PRO A 99 -27.47 -5.15 -9.51
C PRO A 99 -27.82 -4.77 -8.07
N HIS A 100 -26.99 -5.13 -7.08
CA HIS A 100 -27.24 -4.81 -5.68
C HIS A 100 -27.26 -3.30 -5.45
N LEU A 101 -26.22 -2.58 -5.87
CA LEU A 101 -26.15 -1.12 -5.74
C LEU A 101 -27.23 -0.39 -6.57
N LYS A 102 -27.67 -0.97 -7.70
CA LYS A 102 -28.85 -0.49 -8.42
C LYS A 102 -30.10 -0.54 -7.55
N SER A 103 -30.32 -1.65 -6.84
CA SER A 103 -31.47 -1.83 -5.96
C SER A 103 -31.44 -0.90 -4.74
N ARG A 104 -30.24 -0.51 -4.30
CA ARG A 104 -30.01 0.50 -3.25
C ARG A 104 -30.22 1.95 -3.74
N GLY A 105 -30.31 2.18 -5.05
CA GLY A 105 -30.53 3.51 -5.63
C GLY A 105 -29.25 4.32 -5.87
N VAL A 106 -28.08 3.67 -5.92
CA VAL A 106 -26.80 4.32 -6.26
C VAL A 106 -26.78 4.74 -7.73
N ASP A 107 -26.18 5.90 -8.03
CA ASP A 107 -26.05 6.41 -9.39
C ASP A 107 -25.35 5.40 -10.32
N LYS A 108 -25.72 5.41 -11.60
CA LYS A 108 -25.16 4.50 -12.60
C LYS A 108 -23.64 4.65 -12.73
N GLY A 109 -23.11 5.87 -12.76
CA GLY A 109 -21.68 6.13 -12.87
C GLY A 109 -20.94 5.57 -11.67
N GLU A 110 -21.35 5.98 -10.46
CA GLU A 110 -20.69 5.57 -9.21
C GLU A 110 -20.66 4.05 -9.02
N ARG A 111 -21.79 3.36 -9.25
CA ARG A 111 -21.84 1.91 -9.10
C ARG A 111 -21.07 1.18 -10.21
N MET A 112 -20.95 1.76 -11.41
CA MET A 112 -20.11 1.18 -12.47
C MET A 112 -18.63 1.33 -12.13
N THR A 113 -18.19 2.52 -11.73
CA THR A 113 -16.80 2.79 -11.34
C THR A 113 -16.36 1.91 -10.17
N PHE A 114 -17.16 1.83 -9.11
CA PHE A 114 -16.82 0.97 -7.97
C PHE A 114 -16.74 -0.51 -8.37
N ASN A 115 -17.70 -0.97 -9.18
CA ASN A 115 -17.73 -2.36 -9.64
C ASN A 115 -16.51 -2.71 -10.51
N GLU A 116 -16.15 -1.81 -11.44
CA GLU A 116 -14.97 -1.95 -12.29
C GLU A 116 -13.67 -1.87 -11.48
N MET A 117 -13.60 -1.02 -10.46
CA MET A 117 -12.46 -0.94 -9.55
C MET A 117 -12.23 -2.25 -8.79
N VAL A 118 -13.26 -2.78 -8.12
CA VAL A 118 -13.17 -4.06 -7.39
C VAL A 118 -12.78 -5.18 -8.34
N GLY A 119 -13.44 -5.27 -9.49
CA GLY A 119 -13.14 -6.28 -10.50
C GLY A 119 -11.72 -6.17 -11.04
N TYR A 120 -11.24 -4.95 -11.32
CA TYR A 120 -9.89 -4.73 -11.82
C TYR A 120 -8.84 -5.11 -10.79
N VAL A 121 -8.97 -4.67 -9.54
CA VAL A 121 -7.99 -4.98 -8.49
C VAL A 121 -7.86 -6.50 -8.32
N ILE A 122 -8.98 -7.22 -8.29
CA ILE A 122 -8.95 -8.69 -8.27
C ILE A 122 -8.28 -9.21 -9.54
N SER A 123 -8.73 -8.87 -10.73
CA SER A 123 -8.19 -9.46 -11.96
C SER A 123 -6.74 -9.06 -12.31
N ALA A 124 -6.22 -8.00 -11.70
CA ALA A 124 -4.85 -7.49 -11.89
C ALA A 124 -3.88 -7.87 -10.76
N HIS A 125 -4.28 -8.67 -9.77
CA HIS A 125 -3.41 -8.99 -8.62
C HIS A 125 -2.11 -9.72 -9.01
N HIS A 126 -2.06 -10.46 -10.13
CA HIS A 126 -0.82 -11.00 -10.69
C HIS A 126 -0.07 -10.07 -11.66
N GLY A 127 -0.70 -9.00 -12.15
CA GLY A 127 -0.09 -8.07 -13.08
C GLY A 127 -1.07 -7.03 -13.60
N MET A 128 -0.67 -5.75 -13.56
CA MET A 128 -1.45 -4.65 -14.11
C MET A 128 -1.53 -4.73 -15.63
N TYR A 129 -2.62 -4.18 -16.18
CA TYR A 129 -2.86 -4.05 -17.61
C TYR A 129 -3.76 -2.84 -17.87
N ASP A 130 -3.78 -2.36 -19.10
CA ASP A 130 -4.47 -1.13 -19.44
C ASP A 130 -6.00 -1.28 -19.34
N PHE A 131 -6.63 -0.22 -18.83
CA PHE A 131 -8.07 -0.09 -18.69
C PHE A 131 -8.53 1.04 -19.62
N CYS A 132 -9.23 0.71 -20.70
CA CYS A 132 -9.69 1.71 -21.68
C CYS A 132 -11.14 2.13 -21.38
N TYR A 133 -11.32 3.36 -20.86
CA TYR A 133 -12.62 4.01 -20.62
C TYR A 133 -13.12 4.73 -21.89
N CYS A 134 -13.43 4.03 -22.99
CA CYS A 134 -14.05 4.71 -24.15
C CYS A 134 -14.99 3.80 -24.94
N SER A 135 -16.27 4.15 -24.91
CA SER A 135 -17.38 3.79 -25.82
C SER A 135 -17.94 2.34 -25.80
N ASP A 136 -19.26 2.27 -25.98
CA ASP A 136 -20.08 1.05 -26.04
C ASP A 136 -20.00 0.32 -27.41
N ASP A 137 -19.08 0.73 -28.31
CA ASP A 137 -18.98 0.15 -29.64
C ASP A 137 -18.17 -1.15 -29.65
N ALA A 138 -18.88 -2.22 -29.98
CA ALA A 138 -18.52 -3.62 -29.81
C ALA A 138 -17.53 -4.21 -30.84
N GLU A 139 -16.64 -3.38 -31.42
CA GLU A 139 -15.50 -3.89 -32.22
C GLU A 139 -14.18 -3.97 -31.42
N TYR A 140 -14.23 -3.67 -30.11
CA TYR A 140 -13.06 -3.42 -29.25
C TYR A 140 -12.69 -4.55 -28.25
N TYR A 141 -13.02 -5.82 -28.54
CA TYR A 141 -12.72 -6.97 -27.65
C TYR A 141 -11.22 -7.20 -27.39
N SER A 142 -10.33 -6.61 -28.20
CA SER A 142 -8.86 -6.74 -28.10
C SER A 142 -8.19 -5.73 -27.16
N PHE A 143 -8.82 -4.59 -26.83
CA PHE A 143 -8.16 -3.51 -26.08
C PHE A 143 -8.69 -3.30 -24.66
N ASN A 144 -9.92 -3.73 -24.33
CA ASN A 144 -10.40 -3.73 -22.94
C ASN A 144 -10.29 -5.14 -22.33
N LYS A 145 -9.08 -5.48 -21.87
CA LYS A 145 -8.75 -6.79 -21.29
C LYS A 145 -9.65 -7.13 -20.09
N PHE A 146 -10.07 -6.13 -19.32
CA PHE A 146 -11.00 -6.33 -18.21
C PHE A 146 -12.38 -6.80 -18.71
N LYS A 147 -13.04 -6.03 -19.57
CA LYS A 147 -14.35 -6.41 -20.14
C LYS A 147 -14.28 -7.76 -20.85
N ASN A 148 -13.19 -8.03 -21.58
CA ASN A 148 -12.96 -9.33 -22.19
C ASN A 148 -12.99 -10.46 -21.14
N ARG A 149 -12.22 -10.34 -20.05
CA ARG A 149 -12.18 -11.34 -18.96
C ARG A 149 -13.53 -11.52 -18.25
N ILE A 150 -14.25 -10.43 -18.02
CA ILE A 150 -15.56 -10.48 -17.34
C ILE A 150 -16.64 -11.08 -18.24
N ASN A 151 -16.66 -10.70 -19.53
CA ASN A 151 -17.68 -11.12 -20.49
C ASN A 151 -17.38 -12.46 -21.17
N ARG A 152 -16.15 -12.99 -21.06
CA ARG A 152 -15.78 -14.27 -21.68
C ARG A 152 -16.72 -15.39 -21.25
N ASP A 153 -17.23 -16.16 -22.22
CA ASP A 153 -18.02 -17.35 -21.97
C ASP A 153 -17.22 -18.33 -21.11
N LEU A 154 -17.89 -18.89 -20.12
CA LEU A 154 -17.27 -19.61 -19.02
C LEU A 154 -16.97 -21.08 -19.35
N ASP A 155 -17.04 -21.48 -20.61
CA ASP A 155 -16.89 -22.89 -20.99
C ASP A 155 -15.50 -23.48 -20.60
N ASP A 156 -14.50 -22.64 -20.36
CA ASP A 156 -13.16 -23.04 -19.86
C ASP A 156 -13.09 -23.26 -18.33
N TYR A 157 -14.06 -22.74 -17.55
CA TYR A 157 -14.12 -22.89 -16.08
C TYR A 157 -15.36 -23.68 -15.69
N HIS A 158 -15.25 -24.54 -14.68
CA HIS A 158 -16.42 -25.14 -14.03
C HIS A 158 -17.05 -24.10 -13.09
N TYR A 159 -17.44 -22.96 -13.66
CA TYR A 159 -17.78 -21.75 -12.91
C TYR A 159 -19.03 -21.96 -12.05
N HIS A 160 -20.02 -22.66 -12.57
CA HIS A 160 -21.25 -22.92 -11.83
C HIS A 160 -21.04 -23.93 -10.71
N GLU A 161 -20.34 -25.04 -10.97
CA GLU A 161 -20.14 -26.08 -9.95
C GLU A 161 -19.05 -25.71 -8.93
N ASP A 162 -17.88 -25.31 -9.40
CA ASP A 162 -16.69 -25.18 -8.55
C ASP A 162 -16.57 -23.75 -7.98
N ILE A 163 -16.63 -22.72 -8.83
CA ILE A 163 -16.39 -21.32 -8.42
C ILE A 163 -17.55 -20.76 -7.60
N LYS A 164 -18.78 -20.82 -8.14
CA LYS A 164 -19.97 -20.30 -7.45
C LYS A 164 -20.29 -21.12 -6.20
N GLY A 165 -20.14 -22.44 -6.24
CA GLY A 165 -20.29 -23.30 -5.07
C GLY A 165 -19.33 -22.92 -3.95
N TYR A 166 -18.06 -22.66 -4.29
CA TYR A 166 -17.07 -22.22 -3.31
C TYR A 166 -17.35 -20.81 -2.76
N ALA A 167 -17.79 -19.88 -3.60
CA ALA A 167 -18.16 -18.54 -3.16
C ALA A 167 -19.30 -18.55 -2.11
N ILE A 168 -20.33 -19.36 -2.33
CA ILE A 168 -21.43 -19.53 -1.37
C ILE A 168 -20.92 -20.08 -0.04
N LYS A 169 -19.98 -21.04 -0.07
CA LYS A 169 -19.33 -21.56 1.15
C LYS A 169 -18.58 -20.47 1.93
N LEU A 170 -17.93 -19.52 1.25
CA LEU A 170 -17.30 -18.38 1.93
C LEU A 170 -18.36 -17.45 2.54
N GLU A 171 -19.48 -17.25 1.86
CA GLU A 171 -20.58 -16.39 2.35
C GLU A 171 -21.19 -16.90 3.66
N GLU A 172 -21.26 -18.22 3.86
CA GLU A 172 -21.78 -18.84 5.10
C GLU A 172 -21.03 -18.39 6.36
N LYS A 173 -19.74 -18.04 6.24
CA LYS A 173 -18.88 -17.62 7.37
C LYS A 173 -18.79 -16.11 7.55
N LEU A 174 -19.43 -15.30 6.69
CA LEU A 174 -19.33 -13.83 6.78
C LEU A 174 -19.79 -13.27 8.13
N CYS A 175 -20.76 -13.93 8.77
CA CYS A 175 -21.27 -13.55 10.08
C CYS A 175 -20.18 -13.56 11.16
N ASP A 176 -19.23 -14.50 11.08
CA ASP A 176 -18.12 -14.62 12.03
C ASP A 176 -17.16 -13.42 11.95
N TYR A 177 -17.20 -12.68 10.84
CA TYR A 177 -16.34 -11.52 10.57
C TYR A 177 -17.06 -10.18 10.64
N GLY A 178 -18.33 -10.17 11.08
CA GLY A 178 -19.12 -8.96 11.32
C GLY A 178 -19.98 -8.50 10.15
N TYR A 179 -20.31 -9.40 9.21
CA TYR A 179 -21.23 -9.11 8.10
C TYR A 179 -22.35 -10.14 8.07
N LYS A 180 -23.60 -9.69 8.07
CA LYS A 180 -24.78 -10.55 7.97
C LYS A 180 -24.78 -11.39 6.69
N ASP A 181 -24.41 -10.77 5.58
CA ASP A 181 -24.37 -11.38 4.25
C ASP A 181 -23.43 -10.60 3.33
N LEU A 182 -23.24 -11.10 2.10
CA LEU A 182 -22.42 -10.44 1.10
C LEU A 182 -22.94 -9.04 0.72
N ARG A 183 -24.25 -8.81 0.80
CA ARG A 183 -24.83 -7.51 0.45
C ARG A 183 -24.44 -6.44 1.45
N GLU A 184 -24.48 -6.74 2.74
CA GLU A 184 -23.97 -5.83 3.78
C GLU A 184 -22.47 -5.54 3.60
N LEU A 185 -21.66 -6.56 3.28
CA LEU A 185 -20.24 -6.37 2.98
C LEU A 185 -20.03 -5.45 1.78
N ILE A 186 -20.79 -5.63 0.69
CA ILE A 186 -20.74 -4.76 -0.50
C ILE A 186 -21.15 -3.33 -0.14
N ASP A 187 -22.17 -3.15 0.70
CA ASP A 187 -22.62 -1.81 1.11
C ASP A 187 -21.54 -1.07 1.91
N LYS A 188 -20.93 -1.74 2.89
CA LYS A 188 -19.82 -1.17 3.68
C LYS A 188 -18.59 -0.89 2.80
N ALA A 189 -18.26 -1.81 1.89
CA ALA A 189 -17.16 -1.63 0.94
C ALA A 189 -17.39 -0.44 0.00
N PHE A 190 -18.62 -0.23 -0.48
CA PHE A 190 -18.97 0.93 -1.29
C PHE A 190 -18.86 2.22 -0.47
N ASP A 191 -19.33 2.22 0.78
CA ASP A 191 -19.26 3.38 1.67
C ASP A 191 -17.80 3.75 2.02
N ASN A 192 -16.92 2.76 2.24
CA ASN A 192 -15.47 2.97 2.38
C ASN A 192 -14.91 3.71 1.16
N TYR A 193 -15.17 3.20 -0.05
CA TYR A 193 -14.69 3.80 -1.30
C TYR A 193 -15.22 5.23 -1.49
N GLN A 194 -16.51 5.46 -1.24
CA GLN A 194 -17.13 6.77 -1.35
C GLN A 194 -16.55 7.77 -0.34
N GLN A 195 -16.26 7.32 0.89
CA GLN A 195 -15.60 8.15 1.89
C GLN A 195 -14.24 8.67 1.38
N ALA A 196 -13.41 7.79 0.80
CA ALA A 196 -12.12 8.19 0.24
C ALA A 196 -12.27 9.14 -0.95
N MET A 197 -13.18 8.84 -1.88
CA MET A 197 -13.39 9.69 -3.06
C MET A 197 -13.94 11.07 -2.68
N SER A 198 -14.84 11.15 -1.70
CA SER A 198 -15.41 12.42 -1.24
C SER A 198 -14.41 13.37 -0.55
N SER A 199 -13.26 12.86 -0.11
CA SER A 199 -12.21 13.68 0.51
C SER A 199 -11.31 14.38 -0.53
N LEU A 200 -11.43 13.97 -1.79
CA LEU A 200 -10.69 14.51 -2.92
C LEU A 200 -11.56 15.54 -3.64
N ASN A 201 -10.97 16.70 -3.93
CA ASN A 201 -11.56 17.68 -4.83
C ASN A 201 -10.81 17.56 -6.16
N TRP A 202 -11.52 17.39 -7.27
CA TRP A 202 -10.96 17.37 -8.61
C TRP A 202 -11.56 18.49 -9.45
N GLN A 203 -10.75 19.09 -10.32
CA GLN A 203 -11.17 20.22 -11.16
C GLN A 203 -11.79 19.75 -12.48
N ASP A 204 -11.33 18.61 -13.00
CA ASP A 204 -11.77 18.03 -14.27
C ASP A 204 -11.74 16.49 -14.25
N ASN A 205 -12.14 15.89 -15.37
CA ASN A 205 -12.20 14.44 -15.52
C ASN A 205 -10.81 13.78 -15.49
N SER A 206 -9.75 14.47 -15.94
CA SER A 206 -8.41 13.90 -15.97
C SER A 206 -7.83 13.75 -14.57
N GLU A 207 -8.11 14.71 -13.68
CA GLU A 207 -7.77 14.64 -12.27
C GLU A 207 -8.58 13.57 -11.54
N TRP A 208 -9.87 13.45 -11.86
CA TRP A 208 -10.69 12.36 -11.35
C TRP A 208 -10.16 10.98 -11.77
N ASP A 209 -9.88 10.79 -13.06
CA ASP A 209 -9.29 9.55 -13.60
C ASP A 209 -7.95 9.22 -12.93
N TYR A 210 -7.13 10.25 -12.70
CA TYR A 210 -5.86 10.11 -12.01
C TYR A 210 -6.06 9.59 -10.57
N TYR A 211 -7.00 10.17 -9.82
CA TYR A 211 -7.31 9.70 -8.47
C TYR A 211 -7.89 8.29 -8.44
N GLN A 212 -8.73 7.91 -9.42
CA GLN A 212 -9.16 6.52 -9.57
C GLN A 212 -7.96 5.58 -9.76
N SER A 213 -6.96 6.00 -10.55
CA SER A 213 -5.73 5.21 -10.75
C SER A 213 -4.91 5.07 -9.45
N CYS A 214 -4.86 6.11 -8.61
CA CYS A 214 -4.24 6.06 -7.30
C CYS A 214 -4.97 5.09 -6.36
N MET A 215 -6.30 5.07 -6.37
CA MET A 215 -7.11 4.11 -5.61
C MET A 215 -6.85 2.67 -6.05
N VAL A 216 -6.84 2.40 -7.36
CA VAL A 216 -6.48 1.09 -7.90
C VAL A 216 -5.11 0.64 -7.42
N ARG A 217 -4.12 1.54 -7.50
CA ARG A 217 -2.75 1.28 -7.06
C ARG A 217 -2.67 1.03 -5.55
N LEU A 218 -3.41 1.78 -4.74
CA LEU A 218 -3.52 1.60 -3.29
C LEU A 218 -4.06 0.22 -2.94
N TYR A 219 -5.21 -0.16 -3.52
CA TYR A 219 -5.86 -1.44 -3.24
C TYR A 219 -5.04 -2.63 -3.75
N LEU A 220 -4.43 -2.53 -4.94
CA LEU A 220 -3.52 -3.56 -5.42
C LEU A 220 -2.29 -3.70 -4.51
N SER A 221 -1.74 -2.59 -3.99
CA SER A 221 -0.60 -2.64 -3.08
C SER A 221 -0.95 -3.38 -1.78
N LEU A 222 -2.09 -3.03 -1.17
CA LEU A 222 -2.60 -3.65 0.06
C LEU A 222 -2.92 -5.14 -0.14
N LEU A 223 -3.61 -5.49 -1.23
CA LEU A 223 -3.93 -6.88 -1.56
C LEU A 223 -2.65 -7.71 -1.74
N LYS A 224 -1.70 -7.22 -2.55
CA LYS A 224 -0.45 -7.96 -2.83
C LYS A 224 0.41 -8.14 -1.60
N ASN A 225 0.47 -7.15 -0.70
CA ASN A 225 1.22 -7.30 0.53
C ASN A 225 0.63 -8.40 1.42
N ALA A 226 -0.70 -8.46 1.54
CA ALA A 226 -1.37 -9.52 2.30
C ALA A 226 -1.21 -10.90 1.66
N ASP A 227 -1.43 -11.02 0.35
CA ASP A 227 -1.26 -12.26 -0.42
C ASP A 227 0.18 -12.82 -0.31
N ILE A 228 1.18 -11.98 -0.53
CA ILE A 228 2.59 -12.40 -0.43
C ILE A 228 2.97 -12.74 1.01
N LEU A 229 2.53 -11.97 2.00
CA LEU A 229 2.81 -12.26 3.42
C LEU A 229 2.25 -13.62 3.82
N ASP A 230 0.99 -13.90 3.47
CA ASP A 230 0.34 -15.17 3.77
C ASP A 230 1.02 -16.34 3.03
N THR A 231 1.30 -16.16 1.73
CA THR A 231 2.03 -17.15 0.91
C THR A 231 3.40 -17.49 1.50
N VAL A 232 4.20 -16.48 1.89
CA VAL A 232 5.53 -16.68 2.47
C VAL A 232 5.44 -17.43 3.80
N ASN A 233 4.47 -17.08 4.64
CA ASN A 233 4.23 -17.74 5.92
C ASN A 233 3.75 -19.20 5.75
N ALA A 234 2.94 -19.47 4.74
CA ALA A 234 2.48 -20.82 4.39
C ALA A 234 3.66 -21.75 4.00
N TYR A 235 4.72 -21.20 3.41
CA TYR A 235 5.96 -21.93 3.12
C TYR A 235 6.91 -22.06 4.33
N GLY A 236 6.47 -21.69 5.54
CA GLY A 236 7.18 -21.93 6.80
C GLY A 236 8.20 -20.83 7.18
N LEU A 237 8.33 -19.79 6.37
CA LEU A 237 9.10 -18.61 6.66
C LEU A 237 8.23 -17.69 7.51
N LYS A 238 8.12 -17.97 8.82
CA LYS A 238 7.31 -17.15 9.75
C LYS A 238 7.86 -15.72 9.81
N ILE A 239 7.44 -14.88 8.88
CA ILE A 239 7.61 -13.43 8.86
C ILE A 239 6.38 -12.86 9.55
N SER A 240 6.61 -12.22 10.69
CA SER A 240 5.57 -11.45 11.37
C SER A 240 5.98 -9.99 11.31
N PRO A 241 5.10 -9.10 10.82
CA PRO A 241 5.30 -7.67 10.97
C PRO A 241 5.54 -7.34 12.45
N MET A 242 6.41 -6.36 12.71
CA MET A 242 6.67 -5.88 14.07
C MET A 242 5.35 -5.55 14.77
N ASP A 243 5.18 -6.10 15.97
CA ASP A 243 3.93 -5.92 16.70
C ASP A 243 3.72 -4.47 17.15
N LYS A 244 2.50 -4.13 17.57
CA LYS A 244 2.16 -2.75 17.96
C LYS A 244 2.97 -2.25 19.15
N THR A 245 3.29 -3.11 20.11
CA THR A 245 4.04 -2.77 21.33
C THR A 245 5.51 -2.53 21.02
N GLU A 246 6.12 -3.39 20.20
CA GLU A 246 7.48 -3.24 19.69
C GLU A 246 7.61 -1.95 18.89
N ARG A 247 6.68 -1.71 17.95
CA ARG A 247 6.67 -0.50 17.11
C ARG A 247 6.51 0.77 17.94
N SER A 248 5.65 0.74 18.96
CA SER A 248 5.48 1.85 19.89
C SER A 248 6.74 2.09 20.73
N SER A 249 7.38 1.03 21.25
CA SER A 249 8.62 1.15 22.01
C SER A 249 9.74 1.75 21.17
N LEU A 250 9.85 1.33 19.91
CA LEU A 250 10.86 1.81 18.97
C LEU A 250 10.62 3.28 18.57
N LYS A 251 9.36 3.67 18.34
CA LYS A 251 8.89 5.07 18.21
C LYS A 251 9.47 5.98 19.32
N HIS A 252 9.27 5.56 20.58
CA HIS A 252 9.70 6.32 21.74
C HIS A 252 11.23 6.33 21.89
N SER A 253 11.91 5.24 21.53
CA SER A 253 13.38 5.17 21.49
C SER A 253 13.96 6.22 20.53
N TYR A 254 13.45 6.29 19.30
CA TYR A 254 13.89 7.29 18.33
C TYR A 254 13.66 8.73 18.81
N LEU A 255 12.50 9.00 19.40
CA LEU A 255 12.19 10.31 19.97
C LEU A 255 13.15 10.67 21.12
N ALA A 256 13.41 9.74 22.03
CA ALA A 256 14.34 9.98 23.14
C ALA A 256 15.76 10.26 22.62
N ALA A 257 16.22 9.51 21.62
CA ALA A 257 17.55 9.68 21.05
C ALA A 257 17.74 11.04 20.35
N ILE A 258 16.76 11.50 19.57
CA ILE A 258 16.86 12.82 18.92
C ILE A 258 16.81 13.95 19.96
N GLU A 259 15.96 13.86 20.98
CA GLU A 259 15.91 14.87 22.04
C GLU A 259 17.18 14.89 22.88
N GLN A 260 17.80 13.73 23.14
CA GLN A 260 19.11 13.67 23.79
C GLN A 260 20.20 14.35 22.95
N LYS A 261 20.19 14.16 21.63
CA LYS A 261 21.11 14.86 20.72
C LYS A 261 20.92 16.38 20.83
N TYR A 262 19.69 16.87 20.76
CA TYR A 262 19.42 18.31 20.89
C TYR A 262 19.77 18.87 22.28
N ALA A 263 19.55 18.11 23.35
CA ALA A 263 19.94 18.50 24.70
C ALA A 263 21.47 18.62 24.85
N SER A 264 22.25 17.82 24.12
CA SER A 264 23.71 17.83 24.20
C SER A 264 24.36 19.10 23.62
N PHE A 265 23.64 19.89 22.80
CA PHE A 265 24.14 21.18 22.31
C PHE A 265 24.23 22.25 23.39
N GLY A 266 23.57 22.06 24.54
CA GLY A 266 23.63 22.98 25.68
C GLY A 266 23.03 24.36 25.40
N ARG A 267 23.48 25.37 26.15
CA ARG A 267 23.03 26.76 25.97
C ARG A 267 23.71 27.40 24.76
N PRO A 268 22.98 28.16 23.92
CA PRO A 268 23.57 28.83 22.77
C PRO A 268 24.64 29.84 23.24
N ASN A 269 25.81 29.78 22.60
CA ASN A 269 26.97 30.60 22.93
C ASN A 269 27.20 31.77 21.95
N ASN A 270 26.35 31.91 20.93
CA ASN A 270 26.37 33.00 19.96
C ASN A 270 24.97 33.22 19.34
N GLN A 271 24.79 34.31 18.58
CA GLN A 271 23.52 34.66 17.94
C GLN A 271 23.04 33.59 16.96
N LEU A 272 23.95 33.03 16.14
CA LEU A 272 23.62 31.97 15.18
C LEU A 272 23.04 30.72 15.87
N ASN A 273 23.64 30.31 16.98
CA ASN A 273 23.20 29.16 17.76
C ASN A 273 21.88 29.46 18.47
N THR A 274 21.61 30.72 18.83
CA THR A 274 20.31 31.14 19.38
C THR A 274 19.20 30.93 18.35
N ILE A 275 19.40 31.42 17.12
CA ILE A 275 18.47 31.24 16.00
C ILE A 275 18.27 29.75 15.69
N ARG A 276 19.35 28.96 15.64
CA ARG A 276 19.26 27.51 15.41
C ARG A 276 18.45 26.80 16.48
N THR A 277 18.60 27.19 17.76
CA THR A 277 17.81 26.63 18.85
C THR A 277 16.34 27.03 18.73
N GLU A 278 16.03 28.27 18.37
CA GLU A 278 14.65 28.74 18.16
C GLU A 278 13.97 27.97 17.01
N ILE A 279 14.65 27.82 15.88
CA ILE A 279 14.18 27.00 14.74
C ILE A 279 13.94 25.56 15.20
N ALA A 280 14.87 24.98 15.95
CA ALA A 280 14.76 23.61 16.41
C ALA A 280 13.58 23.39 17.36
N GLU A 281 13.30 24.33 18.27
CA GLU A 281 12.13 24.26 19.15
C GLU A 281 10.82 24.47 18.38
N ARG A 282 10.81 25.37 17.39
CA ARG A 282 9.63 25.55 16.53
C ARG A 282 9.32 24.28 15.73
N VAL A 283 10.33 23.67 15.11
CA VAL A 283 10.18 22.40 14.36
C VAL A 283 9.67 21.28 15.27
N LYS A 284 10.17 21.20 16.51
CA LYS A 284 9.66 20.27 17.52
C LYS A 284 8.19 20.51 17.84
N GLU A 285 7.81 21.75 18.10
CA GLU A 285 6.41 22.07 18.44
C GLU A 285 5.47 21.83 17.27
N ARG A 286 5.89 22.12 16.04
CA ARG A 286 5.16 21.76 14.81
C ARG A 286 5.03 20.24 14.67
N GLY A 287 6.11 19.49 14.84
CA GLY A 287 6.09 18.02 14.79
C GLY A 287 5.27 17.35 15.90
N LYS A 288 4.85 18.07 16.94
CA LYS A 288 3.91 17.55 17.95
C LYS A 288 2.46 17.74 17.56
N ARG A 289 2.14 18.77 16.76
CA ARG A 289 0.78 19.32 16.62
C ARG A 289 0.24 19.26 15.21
N ASP A 290 1.10 19.28 14.21
CA ASP A 290 0.71 19.29 12.82
C ASP A 290 -0.09 18.04 12.47
N SER A 291 -1.33 18.21 12.03
CA SER A 291 -2.13 17.15 11.47
C SER A 291 -1.57 16.66 10.13
N LYS A 292 -2.17 15.63 9.54
CA LYS A 292 -1.90 15.25 8.14
C LYS A 292 -2.06 16.47 7.21
N GLY A 293 -1.15 16.59 6.26
CA GLY A 293 -0.99 17.81 5.48
C GLY A 293 0.29 17.83 4.67
N ILE A 294 0.45 18.90 3.90
CA ILE A 294 1.65 19.15 3.09
C ILE A 294 2.29 20.45 3.58
N TYR A 295 3.50 20.36 4.11
CA TYR A 295 4.21 21.46 4.76
C TYR A 295 5.51 21.77 4.05
N ARG A 296 6.06 22.94 4.33
CA ARG A 296 7.32 23.44 3.80
C ARG A 296 8.30 23.68 4.94
N LEU A 297 9.53 23.24 4.73
CA LEU A 297 10.67 23.53 5.58
C LEU A 297 11.73 24.22 4.72
N ASP A 298 11.62 25.55 4.61
CA ASP A 298 12.60 26.37 3.91
C ASP A 298 13.75 26.74 4.85
N LEU A 299 14.92 26.17 4.58
CA LEU A 299 16.13 26.41 5.36
C LEU A 299 17.35 26.45 4.45
N PRO A 300 18.31 27.36 4.69
CA PRO A 300 19.55 27.39 3.93
C PRO A 300 20.37 26.11 4.14
N THR A 301 21.24 25.80 3.17
CA THR A 301 22.19 24.68 3.31
C THR A 301 23.05 24.86 4.56
N GLY A 302 23.31 23.77 5.27
CA GLY A 302 24.05 23.81 6.54
C GLY A 302 23.25 24.26 7.77
N ALA A 303 21.93 24.47 7.66
CA ALA A 303 21.05 24.74 8.80
C ALA A 303 20.74 23.50 9.67
N GLY A 304 21.20 22.31 9.26
CA GLY A 304 20.94 21.05 9.97
C GLY A 304 19.59 20.41 9.61
N LYS A 305 19.13 20.57 8.36
CA LYS A 305 17.85 20.05 7.83
C LYS A 305 17.60 18.58 8.19
N THR A 306 18.62 17.72 8.11
CA THR A 306 18.51 16.29 8.45
C THR A 306 18.07 16.07 9.90
N ASN A 307 18.71 16.72 10.87
CA ASN A 307 18.34 16.57 12.29
C ASN A 307 16.99 17.22 12.60
N LEU A 308 16.68 18.36 11.97
CA LEU A 308 15.38 19.02 12.14
C LEU A 308 14.24 18.16 11.59
N SER A 309 14.43 17.58 10.40
CA SER A 309 13.47 16.68 9.77
C SER A 309 13.25 15.42 10.62
N MET A 310 14.32 14.83 11.18
CA MET A 310 14.21 13.73 12.14
C MET A 310 13.42 14.15 13.39
N ARG A 311 13.74 15.31 13.98
CA ARG A 311 13.07 15.81 15.18
C ARG A 311 11.57 16.00 14.94
N TYR A 312 11.20 16.61 13.81
CA TYR A 312 9.82 16.73 13.37
C TYR A 312 9.16 15.35 13.23
N ALA A 313 9.77 14.45 12.46
CA ALA A 313 9.22 13.15 12.16
C ALA A 313 9.02 12.29 13.42
N PHE A 314 10.00 12.23 14.32
CA PHE A 314 9.88 11.42 15.54
C PHE A 314 8.85 11.97 16.52
N HIS A 315 8.65 13.29 16.57
CA HIS A 315 7.50 13.85 17.28
C HIS A 315 6.17 13.43 16.61
N GLN A 316 6.06 13.44 15.27
CA GLN A 316 4.85 12.99 14.57
C GLN A 316 4.59 11.48 14.80
N LEU A 317 5.63 10.64 14.84
CA LEU A 317 5.49 9.21 15.09
C LEU A 317 4.86 8.91 16.48
N VAL A 318 5.20 9.73 17.48
CA VAL A 318 4.74 9.55 18.87
C VAL A 318 3.45 10.32 19.17
N HIS A 319 3.41 11.61 18.82
CA HIS A 319 2.31 12.51 19.21
C HIS A 319 1.12 12.48 18.25
N GLN A 320 1.36 12.18 16.97
CA GLN A 320 0.31 12.04 15.95
C GLN A 320 0.12 10.57 15.52
N ASP A 321 0.71 9.64 16.27
CA ASP A 321 0.70 8.19 16.04
C ASP A 321 1.04 7.75 14.59
N LYS A 322 1.91 8.50 13.90
CA LYS A 322 2.35 8.12 12.55
C LYS A 322 3.12 6.81 12.57
N SER A 323 2.84 5.92 11.63
CA SER A 323 3.36 4.55 11.59
C SER A 323 4.83 4.48 11.21
N ARG A 324 5.27 5.31 10.23
CA ARG A 324 6.59 5.23 9.59
C ARG A 324 7.14 6.61 9.25
N PHE A 325 8.47 6.71 9.16
CA PHE A 325 9.21 7.89 8.71
C PHE A 325 10.00 7.56 7.44
N PHE A 326 9.71 8.29 6.36
CA PHE A 326 10.45 8.23 5.11
C PHE A 326 11.33 9.46 4.95
N TYR A 327 12.62 9.25 4.71
CA TYR A 327 13.55 10.30 4.30
C TYR A 327 13.98 10.03 2.86
N ILE A 328 13.69 10.98 1.98
CA ILE A 328 13.84 10.84 0.54
C ILE A 328 14.69 11.99 0.02
N THR A 329 15.76 11.67 -0.71
CA THR A 329 16.65 12.68 -1.32
C THR A 329 17.04 12.28 -2.75
N PRO A 330 17.27 13.24 -3.67
CA PRO A 330 17.62 12.94 -5.06
C PRO A 330 19.03 12.36 -5.24
N PHE A 331 20.01 12.78 -4.44
CA PHE A 331 21.42 12.44 -4.64
C PHE A 331 21.85 11.28 -3.74
N LEU A 332 22.39 10.21 -4.35
CA LEU A 332 22.80 9.01 -3.61
C LEU A 332 23.91 9.27 -2.58
N SER A 333 24.90 10.11 -2.92
CA SER A 333 25.96 10.48 -1.98
C SER A 333 25.44 11.22 -0.74
N VAL A 334 24.42 12.06 -0.94
CA VAL A 334 23.73 12.77 0.15
C VAL A 334 22.90 11.79 0.97
N LEU A 335 22.23 10.83 0.32
CA LEU A 335 21.48 9.77 1.00
C LEU A 335 22.40 8.94 1.90
N GLU A 336 23.53 8.45 1.39
CA GLU A 336 24.48 7.62 2.14
C GLU A 336 25.04 8.38 3.36
N GLN A 337 25.40 9.66 3.18
CA GLN A 337 25.86 10.51 4.29
C GLN A 337 24.76 10.72 5.34
N ASN A 338 23.55 11.09 4.89
CA ASN A 338 22.43 11.34 5.80
C ASN A 338 21.95 10.05 6.48
N ALA A 339 22.04 8.90 5.80
CA ALA A 339 21.71 7.61 6.38
C ALA A 339 22.66 7.24 7.51
N SER A 340 23.97 7.49 7.35
CA SER A 340 24.93 7.35 8.44
C SER A 340 24.58 8.24 9.65
N GLU A 341 24.21 9.49 9.40
CA GLU A 341 23.82 10.43 10.47
C GLU A 341 22.51 10.02 11.17
N ILE A 342 21.53 9.51 10.41
CA ILE A 342 20.27 9.01 10.97
C ILE A 342 20.54 7.77 11.83
N ARG A 343 21.32 6.80 11.33
CA ARG A 343 21.69 5.57 12.08
C ARG A 343 22.44 5.88 13.36
N LYS A 344 23.29 6.91 13.40
CA LYS A 344 23.95 7.35 14.65
C LYS A 344 22.95 7.79 15.73
N VAL A 345 21.77 8.28 15.34
CA VAL A 345 20.70 8.67 16.27
C VAL A 345 19.78 7.50 16.58
N THR A 346 19.32 6.79 15.56
CA THR A 346 18.28 5.75 15.70
C THR A 346 18.80 4.39 16.10
N GLY A 347 20.09 4.10 15.88
CA GLY A 347 20.60 2.74 15.74
C GLY A 347 20.13 2.08 14.43
N ASP A 348 20.42 0.79 14.28
CA ASP A 348 20.08 0.03 13.06
C ASP A 348 18.70 -0.64 13.10
N LEU A 349 18.16 -0.88 14.31
CA LEU A 349 16.87 -1.56 14.47
C LEU A 349 15.76 -0.74 13.83
N GLY A 350 15.00 -1.35 12.91
CA GLY A 350 13.87 -0.71 12.23
C GLY A 350 14.24 0.31 11.15
N VAL A 351 15.52 0.39 10.75
CA VAL A 351 16.01 1.31 9.71
C VAL A 351 16.34 0.57 8.42
N LEU A 352 15.57 0.82 7.38
CA LEU A 352 15.82 0.31 6.03
C LEU A 352 16.45 1.39 5.15
N GLU A 353 17.57 1.07 4.52
CA GLU A 353 18.18 1.90 3.48
C GLU A 353 18.02 1.21 2.14
N HIS A 354 17.47 1.91 1.15
CA HIS A 354 17.13 1.31 -0.13
C HIS A 354 17.32 2.27 -1.29
N HIS A 355 18.33 2.01 -2.11
CA HIS A 355 18.64 2.73 -3.35
C HIS A 355 19.40 1.81 -4.33
N SER A 356 19.68 2.29 -5.54
CA SER A 356 20.27 1.48 -6.62
C SER A 356 21.68 0.94 -6.33
N ASN A 357 22.44 1.61 -5.48
CA ASN A 357 23.82 1.22 -5.15
C ASN A 357 23.88 0.27 -3.95
N MET A 358 22.76 -0.03 -3.31
CA MET A 358 22.72 -0.99 -2.21
C MET A 358 22.90 -2.40 -2.77
N VAL A 359 24.07 -2.97 -2.52
CA VAL A 359 24.30 -4.39 -2.74
C VAL A 359 23.41 -5.14 -1.75
N LYS A 360 22.61 -6.08 -2.24
CA LYS A 360 21.89 -7.03 -1.38
C LYS A 360 22.95 -7.77 -0.57
N GLN A 361 23.10 -7.42 0.71
CA GLN A 361 23.91 -8.20 1.64
C GLN A 361 23.13 -9.47 1.94
N ALA A 362 23.13 -10.41 0.99
CA ALA A 362 22.77 -11.78 1.29
C ALA A 362 23.93 -12.31 2.13
N ASN A 363 23.72 -12.48 3.43
CA ASN A 363 24.55 -13.41 4.18
C ASN A 363 24.25 -14.78 3.58
N GLU A 364 25.20 -15.34 2.81
CA GLU A 364 25.06 -16.65 2.15
C GLU A 364 24.85 -17.79 3.16
N ASP A 365 25.06 -17.52 4.47
CA ASP A 365 24.95 -18.47 5.56
C ASP A 365 23.58 -18.49 6.30
N ASP A 366 22.64 -17.56 6.02
CA ASP A 366 21.29 -17.58 6.63
C ASP A 366 20.18 -17.17 5.64
N ASP A 367 19.53 -18.19 5.04
CA ASP A 367 18.43 -18.04 4.09
C ASP A 367 17.27 -17.17 4.64
N LYS A 368 17.04 -17.18 5.96
CA LYS A 368 15.91 -16.46 6.55
C LYS A 368 16.13 -14.96 6.57
N ASP A 369 17.32 -14.50 6.93
CA ASP A 369 17.65 -13.08 6.99
C ASP A 369 17.73 -12.44 5.61
N SER A 370 18.23 -13.19 4.62
CA SER A 370 18.22 -12.78 3.21
C SER A 370 16.80 -12.59 2.68
N LEU A 371 15.89 -13.51 3.00
CA LEU A 371 14.48 -13.44 2.60
C LEU A 371 13.71 -12.32 3.32
N LEU A 372 13.95 -12.12 4.62
CA LEU A 372 13.38 -10.99 5.36
C LEU A 372 13.84 -9.66 4.78
N SER A 373 15.12 -9.53 4.46
CA SER A 373 15.68 -8.33 3.82
C SER A 373 15.04 -8.07 2.45
N ALA A 374 14.87 -9.11 1.63
CA ALA A 374 14.18 -9.00 0.36
C ALA A 374 12.70 -8.59 0.53
N TYR A 375 12.01 -9.18 1.51
CA TYR A 375 10.64 -8.81 1.84
C TYR A 375 10.53 -7.33 2.24
N LEU A 376 11.39 -6.86 3.14
CA LEU A 376 11.41 -5.46 3.61
C LEU A 376 11.74 -4.46 2.50
N ILE A 377 12.62 -4.81 1.56
CA ILE A 377 12.92 -3.96 0.39
C ILE A 377 11.69 -3.82 -0.52
N ASP A 378 10.91 -4.89 -0.68
CA ASP A 378 9.75 -4.90 -1.55
C ASP A 378 8.48 -4.38 -0.85
N SER A 379 8.38 -4.44 0.48
CA SER A 379 7.25 -3.90 1.22
C SER A 379 7.49 -2.51 1.80
N TRP A 380 8.72 -2.14 2.13
CA TRP A 380 9.02 -0.96 2.97
C TRP A 380 8.35 -0.99 4.36
N ASP A 381 8.29 -2.18 4.98
CA ASP A 381 7.65 -2.32 6.30
C ASP A 381 8.44 -1.77 7.49
N SER A 382 9.72 -1.45 7.30
CA SER A 382 10.56 -0.85 8.35
C SER A 382 10.01 0.52 8.80
N GLN A 383 10.23 0.84 10.08
CA GLN A 383 9.68 2.04 10.70
C GLN A 383 10.36 3.32 10.21
N VAL A 384 11.64 3.25 9.88
CA VAL A 384 12.39 4.31 9.20
C VAL A 384 12.87 3.77 7.85
N VAL A 385 12.57 4.50 6.78
CA VAL A 385 12.97 4.14 5.41
C VAL A 385 13.73 5.30 4.78
N LEU A 386 14.96 5.03 4.38
CA LEU A 386 15.88 5.97 3.77
C LEU A 386 16.04 5.57 2.31
N THR A 387 15.58 6.43 1.40
CA THR A 387 15.51 6.05 -0.01
C THR A 387 15.75 7.23 -0.94
N SER A 388 15.89 6.94 -2.24
CA SER A 388 16.12 7.97 -3.24
C SER A 388 14.81 8.43 -3.90
N MET A 389 14.80 9.65 -4.45
CA MET A 389 13.69 10.13 -5.29
C MET A 389 13.37 9.15 -6.42
N VAL A 390 14.38 8.50 -6.99
CA VAL A 390 14.17 7.47 -8.04
C VAL A 390 13.32 6.31 -7.50
N GLN A 391 13.66 5.75 -6.33
CA GLN A 391 12.89 4.63 -5.76
C GLN A 391 11.49 5.06 -5.33
N PHE A 392 11.34 6.30 -4.86
CA PHE A 392 10.04 6.89 -4.57
C PHE A 392 9.17 6.97 -5.83
N PHE A 393 9.64 7.59 -6.92
CA PHE A 393 8.88 7.67 -8.18
C PHE A 393 8.62 6.31 -8.82
N GLN A 394 9.54 5.35 -8.66
CA GLN A 394 9.27 3.97 -9.07
C GLN A 394 8.13 3.36 -8.26
N THR A 395 8.07 3.63 -6.96
CA THR A 395 6.95 3.24 -6.10
C THR A 395 5.65 3.92 -6.53
N LEU A 396 5.69 5.15 -7.05
CA LEU A 396 4.48 5.84 -7.52
C LEU A 396 3.98 5.30 -8.87
N PHE A 397 4.88 4.98 -9.81
CA PHE A 397 4.50 4.82 -11.22
C PHE A 397 4.86 3.47 -11.87
N LYS A 398 5.86 2.73 -11.39
CA LYS A 398 6.23 1.43 -12.00
C LYS A 398 5.24 0.32 -11.66
N THR A 399 4.84 -0.46 -12.66
CA THR A 399 3.83 -1.54 -12.53
C THR A 399 4.38 -2.88 -12.01
N LYS A 400 5.70 -3.01 -11.84
CA LYS A 400 6.31 -4.24 -11.29
C LYS A 400 5.83 -4.48 -9.85
N SER A 401 5.59 -5.75 -9.52
CA SER A 401 5.04 -6.16 -8.21
C SER A 401 5.82 -5.57 -7.02
N ALA A 402 7.14 -5.70 -7.03
CA ALA A 402 8.04 -5.16 -6.00
C ALA A 402 7.89 -3.63 -5.79
N ASN A 403 7.61 -2.86 -6.84
CA ASN A 403 7.40 -1.42 -6.72
C ASN A 403 6.00 -1.08 -6.20
N LEU A 404 4.99 -1.83 -6.66
CA LEU A 404 3.59 -1.61 -6.28
C LEU A 404 3.37 -1.84 -4.78
N ARG A 405 3.98 -2.89 -4.21
CA ARG A 405 3.87 -3.26 -2.79
C ARG A 405 4.27 -2.16 -1.82
N ARG A 406 5.26 -1.34 -2.17
CA ARG A 406 5.75 -0.23 -1.34
C ARG A 406 4.74 0.91 -1.17
N PHE A 407 3.79 1.04 -2.10
CA PHE A 407 2.86 2.17 -2.13
C PHE A 407 2.01 2.24 -0.86
N SER A 408 1.45 1.11 -0.41
CA SER A 408 0.65 1.04 0.82
C SER A 408 1.44 1.36 2.09
N SER A 409 2.76 1.18 2.10
CA SER A 409 3.59 1.51 3.27
C SER A 409 3.71 3.01 3.55
N LEU A 410 3.29 3.86 2.60
CA LEU A 410 3.18 5.30 2.77
C LEU A 410 1.92 5.72 3.56
N ILE A 411 0.97 4.79 3.81
CA ILE A 411 -0.20 5.04 4.65
C ILE A 411 0.24 5.44 6.06
N ASN A 412 -0.41 6.46 6.62
CA ASN A 412 -0.18 6.98 7.96
C ASN A 412 1.31 7.25 8.25
N SER A 413 2.03 7.82 7.27
CA SER A 413 3.48 8.04 7.38
C SER A 413 3.84 9.53 7.42
N VAL A 414 5.06 9.81 7.88
CA VAL A 414 5.72 11.09 7.70
C VAL A 414 6.70 10.96 6.55
N VAL A 415 6.57 11.78 5.52
CA VAL A 415 7.42 11.76 4.32
C VAL A 415 8.18 13.07 4.22
N ILE A 416 9.50 13.00 4.34
CA ILE A 416 10.40 14.14 4.13
C ILE A 416 11.01 14.02 2.74
N LEU A 417 10.69 14.98 1.88
CA LEU A 417 11.22 15.11 0.54
C LEU A 417 12.29 16.21 0.56
N ASP A 418 13.54 15.80 0.68
CA ASP A 418 14.69 16.70 0.69
C ASP A 418 15.14 17.04 -0.73
N GLU A 419 15.53 18.30 -0.90
CA GLU A 419 15.92 18.90 -2.17
C GLU A 419 14.87 18.67 -3.29
N VAL A 420 13.57 18.82 -2.96
CA VAL A 420 12.44 18.58 -3.88
C VAL A 420 12.50 19.41 -5.17
N GLN A 421 13.17 20.56 -5.15
CA GLN A 421 13.39 21.39 -6.32
C GLN A 421 14.23 20.73 -7.41
N SER A 422 14.89 19.59 -7.11
CA SER A 422 15.61 18.82 -8.12
C SER A 422 14.67 18.11 -9.09
N LEU A 423 13.37 18.05 -8.81
CA LEU A 423 12.40 17.39 -9.67
C LEU A 423 12.24 18.14 -11.00
N PRO A 424 12.27 17.42 -12.15
CA PRO A 424 12.01 18.04 -13.44
C PRO A 424 10.60 18.66 -13.50
N ILE A 425 10.45 19.77 -14.21
CA ILE A 425 9.15 20.48 -14.27
C ILE A 425 8.06 19.62 -14.91
N GLU A 426 8.44 18.70 -15.79
CA GLU A 426 7.56 17.82 -16.55
C GLU A 426 6.77 16.84 -15.66
N VAL A 427 7.21 16.60 -14.43
CA VAL A 427 6.53 15.69 -13.49
C VAL A 427 5.66 16.42 -12.46
N THR A 428 5.60 17.75 -12.51
CA THR A 428 4.95 18.60 -11.49
C THR A 428 3.49 18.21 -11.26
N THR A 429 2.70 18.08 -12.32
CA THR A 429 1.28 17.70 -12.22
C THR A 429 1.09 16.35 -11.54
N LEU A 430 1.84 15.33 -11.98
CA LEU A 430 1.76 13.98 -11.41
C LEU A 430 2.19 13.98 -9.93
N PHE A 431 3.23 14.74 -9.60
CA PHE A 431 3.70 14.90 -8.24
C PHE A 431 2.64 15.56 -7.36
N ASN A 432 2.10 16.72 -7.76
CA ASN A 432 1.08 17.45 -7.01
C ASN A 432 -0.16 16.60 -6.74
N LEU A 433 -0.70 15.96 -7.78
CA LEU A 433 -1.86 15.09 -7.64
C LEU A 433 -1.58 13.93 -6.69
N THR A 434 -0.42 13.28 -6.81
CA THR A 434 -0.05 12.19 -5.89
C THR A 434 0.09 12.68 -4.45
N MET A 435 0.71 13.84 -4.21
CA MET A 435 0.89 14.37 -2.85
C MET A 435 -0.46 14.75 -2.23
N ASN A 436 -1.37 15.31 -3.03
CA ASN A 436 -2.74 15.59 -2.62
C ASN A 436 -3.48 14.30 -2.25
N PHE A 437 -3.34 13.24 -3.06
CA PHE A 437 -3.91 11.92 -2.77
C PHE A 437 -3.36 11.35 -1.44
N PHE A 438 -2.05 11.45 -1.21
CA PHE A 438 -1.41 11.00 0.03
C PHE A 438 -1.96 11.71 1.26
N ASN A 439 -2.10 13.04 1.19
CA ASN A 439 -2.70 13.84 2.25
C ASN A 439 -4.17 13.45 2.51
N LYS A 440 -4.99 13.43 1.45
CA LYS A 440 -6.45 13.31 1.59
C LYS A 440 -6.92 11.88 1.88
N VAL A 441 -6.28 10.88 1.27
CA VAL A 441 -6.70 9.47 1.37
C VAL A 441 -5.78 8.64 2.25
N MET A 442 -4.46 8.81 2.17
CA MET A 442 -3.51 7.90 2.82
C MET A 442 -3.07 8.33 4.23
N ASP A 443 -3.62 9.42 4.75
CA ASP A 443 -3.29 9.96 6.07
C ASP A 443 -1.81 10.34 6.25
N THR A 444 -1.18 10.87 5.20
CA THR A 444 0.25 11.20 5.21
C THR A 444 0.52 12.64 5.68
N THR A 445 1.60 12.85 6.44
CA THR A 445 2.22 14.16 6.69
C THR A 445 3.45 14.30 5.79
N ILE A 446 3.44 15.27 4.88
CA ILE A 446 4.50 15.47 3.89
C ILE A 446 5.21 16.77 4.19
N VAL A 447 6.55 16.76 4.23
CA VAL A 447 7.36 17.97 4.39
C VAL A 447 8.28 18.10 3.19
N LEU A 448 8.12 19.21 2.46
CA LEU A 448 8.97 19.61 1.35
C LEU A 448 10.14 20.44 1.88
N CYS A 449 11.31 19.83 1.90
CA CYS A 449 12.53 20.41 2.47
C CYS A 449 13.44 20.89 1.35
N THR A 450 13.64 22.20 1.24
CA THR A 450 14.52 22.80 0.22
C THR A 450 14.91 24.22 0.63
N ALA A 451 16.02 24.72 0.06
CA ALA A 451 16.41 26.13 0.20
C ALA A 451 15.73 27.04 -0.85
N THR A 452 15.09 26.46 -1.87
CA THR A 452 14.41 27.19 -2.94
C THR A 452 13.13 26.44 -3.30
N GLN A 453 12.01 26.87 -2.73
CA GLN A 453 10.72 26.21 -2.91
C GLN A 453 10.21 26.37 -4.36
N PRO A 454 9.91 25.26 -5.05
CA PRO A 454 9.14 25.32 -6.29
C PRO A 454 7.76 25.91 -6.03
N ALA A 455 7.25 26.71 -6.96
CA ALA A 455 5.92 27.31 -6.86
C ALA A 455 4.82 26.29 -7.23
N TYR A 456 4.73 25.17 -6.51
CA TYR A 456 3.78 24.09 -6.81
C TYR A 456 2.30 24.49 -6.65
N ASP A 457 2.03 25.61 -5.99
CA ASP A 457 0.72 26.25 -5.78
C ASP A 457 0.49 27.49 -6.67
N SER A 458 1.39 27.78 -7.61
CA SER A 458 1.29 28.88 -8.56
C SER A 458 -0.02 28.83 -9.35
N SER A 459 -0.58 30.01 -9.65
CA SER A 459 -1.81 30.15 -10.42
C SER A 459 -1.73 29.59 -11.83
N GLU A 460 -0.52 29.49 -12.36
CA GLU A 460 -0.15 29.04 -13.68
C GLU A 460 -0.11 27.51 -13.80
N ILE A 461 -0.22 26.79 -12.68
CA ILE A 461 -0.35 25.33 -12.64
C ILE A 461 -1.84 24.99 -12.48
N ASP A 462 -2.36 24.15 -13.36
CA ASP A 462 -3.78 23.71 -13.30
C ASP A 462 -4.02 22.84 -12.05
N HIS A 463 -3.25 21.76 -11.91
CA HIS A 463 -3.36 20.81 -10.80
C HIS A 463 -2.36 21.14 -9.69
N ARG A 464 -2.78 22.04 -8.79
CA ARG A 464 -1.93 22.61 -7.73
C ARG A 464 -1.81 21.68 -6.53
N ILE A 465 -0.70 21.83 -5.81
CA ILE A 465 -0.55 21.18 -4.51
C ILE A 465 -1.42 21.86 -3.45
N CYS A 466 -2.01 21.08 -2.55
CA CYS A 466 -2.82 21.58 -1.44
C CYS A 466 -1.98 21.67 -0.16
N TYR A 467 -1.28 22.79 0.02
CA TYR A 467 -0.49 23.06 1.22
C TYR A 467 -1.33 23.25 2.48
N GLY A 468 -0.70 23.03 3.63
CA GLY A 468 -1.27 23.19 4.97
C GLY A 468 -1.77 21.89 5.58
N GLY A 469 -2.11 21.99 6.86
CA GLY A 469 -2.71 20.90 7.62
C GLY A 469 -4.23 20.90 7.55
N ASN A 470 -4.84 19.75 7.83
CA ASN A 470 -6.30 19.61 7.78
C ASN A 470 -7.04 20.30 8.94
N LEU A 471 -6.32 20.82 9.96
CA LEU A 471 -6.88 21.65 11.03
C LEU A 471 -6.59 23.14 10.81
N GLY A 472 -6.13 23.53 9.63
CA GLY A 472 -5.83 24.93 9.27
C GLY A 472 -4.42 25.39 9.63
N GLU A 473 -3.51 24.45 9.91
CA GLU A 473 -2.10 24.75 10.16
C GLU A 473 -1.42 25.34 8.92
N LEU A 474 -0.61 26.38 9.12
CA LEU A 474 0.14 27.03 8.05
C LEU A 474 1.13 26.08 7.39
N ALA A 475 1.32 26.25 6.08
CA ALA A 475 2.26 25.47 5.29
C ALA A 475 3.70 25.60 5.79
N GLU A 476 4.12 26.81 6.16
CA GLU A 476 5.47 27.09 6.64
C GLU A 476 5.68 26.58 8.07
N ILE A 477 6.63 25.67 8.23
CA ILE A 477 7.05 25.19 9.55
C ILE A 477 7.88 26.27 10.25
N VAL A 478 8.71 27.00 9.49
CA VAL A 478 9.60 28.07 9.95
C VAL A 478 9.29 29.31 9.12
N ASP A 479 9.21 30.48 9.77
CA ASP A 479 8.92 31.77 9.12
C ASP A 479 10.20 32.49 8.67
#